data_AF-A0AAU9XZQ0-F1
#
_entry.id   AF-A0AAU9XZQ0-F1
#
_cell.length_a   1.000
_cell.length_b   1.000
_cell.length_c   1.000
_cell.angle_alpha   90.00
_cell.angle_beta   90.00
_cell.angle_gamma   90.00
#
_symmetry.space_group_name_H-M   'P 1'
#
loop_
_entity.id
_entity.type
_entity.pdbx_description
1 polymer ?
#
loop_
_entity_poly.entity_id
_entity_poly.type
_entity_poly.pdbx_seq_one_letter_code
_entity_poly.pdbx_strand_id
1 'polypeptide(L)'
;MISLANFKNQIMMKSTVFIVFVLAFGSLGVALKCPTCFSRESGKQCDAVATLRTCTEPDAVCALYHSESSFKGGVYMRYCSTLDRVLPLQAMCNKPPSEVEGLGLVTCRAECEGCSSTLVV
;
A
#
# COMPACT_ATOMS: atom_id res chain seq x y z
N MET A 1 40.03 42.41 18.41
CA MET A 1 39.13 42.44 17.23
C MET A 1 39.02 41.02 16.69
N ILE A 2 37.93 40.32 17.02
CA ILE A 2 37.71 38.93 16.58
C ILE A 2 37.29 38.99 15.12
N SER A 3 38.15 38.44 14.25
CA SER A 3 37.99 38.46 12.80
C SER A 3 36.64 37.87 12.37
N LEU A 4 35.78 38.69 11.75
CA LEU A 4 34.46 38.29 11.22
C LEU A 4 34.54 37.11 10.24
N ALA A 5 35.70 36.85 9.63
CA ALA A 5 35.92 35.73 8.74
C ALA A 5 35.81 34.36 9.46
N ASN A 6 36.16 34.30 10.75
CA ASN A 6 36.22 33.05 11.50
C ASN A 6 34.82 32.56 11.95
N PHE A 7 33.87 33.49 12.12
CA PHE A 7 32.48 33.17 12.51
C PHE A 7 31.66 32.64 11.32
N LYS A 8 31.92 33.18 10.12
CA LYS A 8 31.22 32.77 8.89
C LYS A 8 31.57 31.33 8.49
N ASN A 9 32.83 30.92 8.68
CA ASN A 9 33.29 29.56 8.37
C ASN A 9 32.71 28.50 9.32
N GLN A 10 32.57 28.83 10.62
CA GLN A 10 31.98 27.94 11.63
C GLN A 10 30.49 27.68 11.38
N ILE A 11 29.73 28.67 10.92
CA ILE A 11 28.31 28.52 10.59
C ILE A 11 28.12 27.73 9.29
N MET A 12 28.97 28.01 8.29
CA MET A 12 28.89 27.34 6.98
C MET A 12 29.20 25.84 7.11
N MET A 13 30.24 25.48 7.87
CA MET A 13 30.66 24.08 8.09
C MET A 13 29.63 23.27 8.91
N LYS A 14 28.98 23.88 9.90
CA LYS A 14 27.88 23.24 10.67
C LYS A 14 26.64 22.98 9.81
N SER A 15 26.31 23.90 8.91
CA SER A 15 25.16 23.77 8.02
C SER A 15 25.37 22.66 6.98
N THR A 16 26.58 22.54 6.43
CA THR A 16 26.92 21.47 5.48
C THR A 16 26.83 20.08 6.12
N VAL A 17 27.30 19.92 7.37
CA VAL A 17 27.22 18.64 8.09
C VAL A 17 25.77 18.23 8.37
N PHE A 18 24.90 19.18 8.72
CA PHE A 18 23.47 18.92 8.92
C PHE A 18 22.77 18.47 7.63
N ILE A 19 23.08 19.13 6.50
CA ILE A 19 22.52 18.77 5.19
C ILE A 19 23.00 17.37 4.76
N VAL A 20 24.27 17.03 5.00
CA VAL A 20 24.81 15.70 4.70
C VAL A 20 24.19 14.62 5.59
N PHE A 21 23.95 14.89 6.88
CA PHE A 21 23.24 13.96 7.76
C PHE A 21 21.77 13.76 7.36
N VAL A 22 21.05 14.84 7.01
CA VAL A 22 19.66 14.72 6.52
C VAL A 22 19.61 13.97 5.18
N LEU A 23 20.58 14.16 4.30
CA LEU A 23 20.67 13.40 3.03
C LEU A 23 21.10 11.94 3.23
N ALA A 24 21.98 11.65 4.20
CA ALA A 24 22.46 10.30 4.47
C ALA A 24 21.44 9.41 5.21
N PHE A 25 20.56 10.02 6.02
CA PHE A 25 19.52 9.31 6.78
C PHE A 25 18.11 9.50 6.23
N GLY A 26 17.89 10.41 5.27
CA GLY A 26 16.58 10.79 4.75
C GLY A 26 15.96 9.83 3.72
N SER A 27 16.63 8.74 3.35
CA SER A 27 16.15 7.87 2.26
C SER A 27 16.30 6.37 2.53
N LEU A 28 16.29 5.95 3.80
CA LEU A 28 15.90 4.57 4.12
C LEU A 28 14.39 4.54 4.35
N GLY A 29 13.62 4.88 3.32
CA GLY A 29 12.20 4.57 3.28
C GLY A 29 12.06 3.07 3.50
N VAL A 30 11.43 2.68 4.61
CA VAL A 30 11.23 1.27 4.93
C VAL A 30 10.45 0.67 3.77
N ALA A 31 11.09 -0.21 3.00
CA ALA A 31 10.46 -0.81 1.86
C ALA A 31 9.26 -1.63 2.35
N LEU A 32 8.04 -1.19 1.99
CA LEU A 32 6.81 -1.83 2.43
C LEU A 32 6.81 -3.29 1.98
N LYS A 33 6.51 -4.21 2.89
CA LYS A 33 6.34 -5.62 2.58
C LYS A 33 4.90 -6.02 2.83
N CYS A 34 4.26 -6.54 1.79
CA CYS A 34 2.88 -7.00 1.87
C CYS A 34 2.79 -8.52 1.74
N PRO A 35 1.87 -9.18 2.45
CA PRO A 35 1.49 -10.54 2.14
C PRO A 35 0.87 -10.56 0.74
N THR A 36 1.32 -11.48 -0.10
CA THR A 36 0.79 -11.66 -1.46
C THR A 36 0.33 -13.09 -1.67
N CYS A 37 -0.90 -13.26 -2.17
CA CYS A 37 -1.51 -14.55 -2.40
C CYS A 37 -2.60 -14.48 -3.47
N PHE A 38 -2.91 -15.63 -4.05
CA PHE A 38 -4.05 -15.83 -4.94
C PHE A 38 -4.66 -17.20 -4.61
N SER A 39 -5.98 -17.25 -4.38
CA SER A 39 -6.71 -18.50 -4.20
C SER A 39 -8.10 -18.41 -4.82
N ARG A 40 -8.59 -19.54 -5.35
CA ARG A 40 -9.98 -19.72 -5.78
C ARG A 40 -10.79 -20.59 -4.82
N GLU A 41 -10.16 -21.17 -3.80
CA GLU A 41 -10.86 -22.03 -2.84
C GLU A 41 -11.37 -21.22 -1.65
N SER A 42 -10.51 -20.45 -0.99
CA SER A 42 -10.89 -19.67 0.19
C SER A 42 -9.83 -18.62 0.58
N GLY A 43 -10.27 -17.59 1.32
CA GLY A 43 -9.37 -16.63 1.95
C GLY A 43 -8.38 -17.30 2.91
N LYS A 44 -8.79 -18.34 3.64
CA LYS A 44 -7.91 -19.10 4.54
C LYS A 44 -6.77 -19.77 3.79
N GLN A 45 -7.04 -20.35 2.63
CA GLN A 45 -5.99 -20.94 1.80
C GLN A 45 -5.05 -19.86 1.26
N CYS A 46 -5.58 -18.71 0.82
CA CYS A 46 -4.78 -17.56 0.40
C CYS A 46 -3.80 -17.15 1.52
N ASP A 47 -4.29 -17.05 2.75
CA ASP A 47 -3.49 -16.69 3.93
C ASP A 47 -2.40 -17.73 4.23
N ALA A 48 -2.72 -19.01 4.10
CA ALA A 48 -1.79 -20.11 4.37
C ALA A 48 -0.63 -20.17 3.36
N VAL A 49 -0.85 -19.73 2.11
CA VAL A 49 0.18 -19.72 1.05
C VAL A 49 0.76 -18.33 0.79
N ALA A 50 0.40 -17.33 1.62
CA ALA A 50 0.83 -15.96 1.41
C ALA A 50 2.35 -15.82 1.54
N THR A 51 2.95 -15.11 0.59
CA THR A 51 4.38 -14.79 0.60
C THR A 51 4.58 -13.30 0.80
N LEU A 52 5.54 -12.93 1.65
CA LEU A 52 5.89 -11.52 1.84
C LEU A 52 6.67 -11.02 0.62
N ARG A 53 6.10 -10.02 -0.07
CA ARG A 53 6.74 -9.34 -1.19
C ARG A 53 7.03 -7.89 -0.84
N THR A 54 8.23 -7.43 -1.17
CA THR A 54 8.59 -6.02 -1.10
C THR A 54 7.90 -5.28 -2.24
N CYS A 55 7.13 -4.25 -1.91
CA CYS A 55 6.49 -3.39 -2.89
C CYS A 55 7.50 -2.39 -3.47
N THR A 56 7.43 -2.16 -4.77
CA THR A 56 8.37 -1.29 -5.50
C THR A 56 7.83 0.11 -5.74
N GLU A 57 6.50 0.28 -5.64
CA GLU A 57 5.85 1.58 -5.78
C GLU A 57 6.09 2.43 -4.51
N PRO A 58 6.44 3.73 -4.66
CA PRO A 58 6.85 4.58 -3.53
C PRO A 58 5.71 4.88 -2.54
N ASP A 59 4.48 4.83 -3.01
CA ASP A 59 3.23 5.02 -2.30
C ASP A 59 2.43 3.71 -2.20
N ALA A 60 3.14 2.57 -2.28
CA ALA A 60 2.53 1.26 -2.17
C ALA A 60 1.77 1.10 -0.84
N VAL A 61 0.69 0.34 -0.91
CA VAL A 61 -0.14 -0.15 0.18
C VAL A 61 -0.39 -1.64 -0.01
N CYS A 62 -0.70 -2.33 1.08
CA CYS A 62 -1.17 -3.70 1.00
C CYS A 62 -2.65 -3.70 0.68
N ALA A 63 -3.05 -4.44 -0.35
CA ALA A 63 -4.43 -4.50 -0.81
C ALA A 63 -4.98 -5.92 -0.70
N LEU A 64 -6.23 -6.03 -0.29
CA LEU A 64 -7.01 -7.26 -0.31
C LEU A 64 -8.17 -7.10 -1.30
N TYR A 65 -8.37 -8.10 -2.14
CA TYR A 65 -9.52 -8.21 -3.01
C TYR A 65 -10.17 -9.58 -2.86
N HIS A 66 -11.50 -9.56 -2.81
CA HIS A 66 -12.32 -10.75 -2.73
C HIS A 66 -13.57 -10.56 -3.60
N SER A 67 -13.92 -11.58 -4.37
CA SER A 67 -15.24 -11.66 -5.01
C SER A 67 -15.81 -13.06 -4.92
N GLU A 68 -17.13 -13.15 -4.77
CA GLU A 68 -17.86 -14.42 -4.83
C GLU A 68 -18.93 -14.33 -5.90
N SER A 69 -18.97 -15.35 -6.75
CA SER A 69 -19.99 -15.57 -7.74
C SER A 69 -20.78 -16.83 -7.36
N SER A 70 -22.11 -16.74 -7.40
CA SER A 70 -22.97 -17.90 -7.12
C SER A 70 -22.73 -19.07 -8.08
N PHE A 71 -22.21 -18.82 -9.29
CA PHE A 71 -22.00 -19.86 -10.31
C PHE A 71 -20.53 -20.26 -10.51
N LYS A 72 -19.57 -19.40 -10.16
CA LYS A 72 -18.14 -19.63 -10.41
C LYS A 72 -17.29 -19.74 -9.15
N GLY A 73 -17.87 -19.52 -7.97
CA GLY A 73 -17.15 -19.53 -6.70
C GLY A 73 -16.39 -18.23 -6.44
N GLY A 74 -15.41 -18.31 -5.55
CA GLY A 74 -14.68 -17.15 -5.04
C GLY A 74 -13.31 -16.91 -5.69
N VAL A 75 -12.85 -15.66 -5.65
CA VAL A 75 -11.46 -15.29 -5.91
C VAL A 75 -10.98 -14.45 -4.74
N TYR A 76 -9.84 -14.83 -4.16
CA TYR A 76 -9.21 -14.17 -3.03
C TYR A 76 -7.80 -13.78 -3.41
N MET A 77 -7.44 -12.52 -3.18
CA MET A 77 -6.14 -11.98 -3.55
C MET A 77 -5.63 -11.01 -2.50
N ARG A 78 -4.34 -11.11 -2.19
CA ARG A 78 -3.58 -10.04 -1.54
C ARG A 78 -2.42 -9.62 -2.42
N TYR A 79 -2.17 -8.32 -2.52
CA TYR A 79 -1.18 -7.78 -3.45
C TYR A 79 -0.66 -6.40 -3.01
N CYS A 80 0.51 -6.01 -3.52
CA CYS A 80 0.97 -4.62 -3.46
C CYS A 80 0.19 -3.80 -4.49
N SER A 81 -0.34 -2.66 -4.08
CA SER A 81 -1.02 -1.70 -4.96
C SER A 81 -0.78 -0.29 -4.45
N THR A 82 -1.32 0.71 -5.11
CA THR A 82 -1.40 2.10 -4.64
C THR A 82 -2.82 2.46 -4.23
N LEU A 83 -2.97 3.49 -3.39
CA LEU A 83 -4.28 3.89 -2.86
C LEU A 83 -5.24 4.37 -3.96
N ASP A 84 -4.74 5.07 -4.97
CA ASP A 84 -5.48 5.53 -6.15
C ASP A 84 -6.09 4.39 -6.97
N ARG A 85 -5.50 3.18 -6.91
CA ARG A 85 -6.04 1.97 -7.55
C ARG A 85 -7.01 1.21 -6.67
N VAL A 86 -6.77 1.20 -5.35
CA VAL A 86 -7.62 0.47 -4.40
C VAL A 86 -8.95 1.19 -4.17
N LEU A 87 -8.95 2.53 -4.06
CA LEU A 87 -10.16 3.30 -3.77
C LEU A 87 -11.27 3.12 -4.83
N PRO A 88 -11.00 3.18 -6.15
CA PRO A 88 -12.02 2.89 -7.15
C PRO A 88 -12.55 1.45 -7.06
N LEU A 89 -11.67 0.48 -6.78
CA LEU A 89 -12.08 -0.93 -6.64
C LEU A 89 -12.98 -1.12 -5.41
N GLN A 90 -12.66 -0.45 -4.30
CA GLN A 90 -13.47 -0.42 -3.09
C GLN A 90 -14.83 0.25 -3.35
N ALA A 91 -14.86 1.38 -4.07
CA ALA A 91 -16.11 2.04 -4.45
C ALA A 91 -16.99 1.16 -5.35
N MET A 92 -16.38 0.37 -6.24
CA MET A 92 -17.12 -0.62 -7.04
C MET A 92 -17.69 -1.74 -6.17
N CYS A 93 -16.92 -2.23 -5.18
CA CYS A 93 -17.36 -3.30 -4.30
C CYS A 93 -18.35 -2.89 -3.20
N ASN A 94 -18.44 -1.60 -2.88
CA ASN A 94 -19.45 -1.08 -1.97
C ASN A 94 -20.85 -1.01 -2.60
N LYS A 95 -20.98 -1.28 -3.90
CA LYS A 95 -22.30 -1.39 -4.54
C LYS A 95 -23.02 -2.65 -4.06
N PRO A 96 -24.36 -2.62 -4.03
CA PRO A 96 -25.13 -3.81 -3.69
C PRO A 96 -24.80 -4.96 -4.66
N PRO A 97 -24.89 -6.22 -4.20
CA PRO A 97 -24.69 -7.39 -5.06
C PRO A 97 -25.50 -7.28 -6.34
N SER A 98 -24.87 -7.55 -7.47
CA SER A 98 -25.50 -7.48 -8.78
C SER A 98 -25.57 -8.85 -9.42
N GLU A 99 -26.68 -9.10 -10.12
CA GLU A 99 -26.82 -10.29 -10.94
C GLU A 99 -26.13 -10.04 -12.29
N VAL A 100 -25.16 -10.90 -12.62
CA VAL A 100 -24.34 -10.80 -13.81
C VAL A 100 -24.53 -12.05 -14.65
N GLU A 101 -24.87 -11.88 -15.93
CA GLU A 101 -25.10 -12.99 -16.85
C GLU A 101 -23.86 -13.91 -16.90
N GLY A 102 -24.08 -15.22 -16.73
CA GLY A 102 -23.01 -16.23 -16.69
C GLY A 102 -22.21 -16.32 -15.38
N LEU A 103 -22.40 -15.40 -14.44
CA LEU A 103 -21.78 -15.40 -13.10
C LEU A 103 -22.81 -15.47 -11.96
N GLY A 104 -24.08 -15.21 -12.23
CA GLY A 104 -25.14 -15.15 -11.23
C GLY A 104 -24.96 -13.96 -10.29
N LEU A 105 -25.34 -14.11 -9.03
CA LEU A 105 -25.18 -13.04 -8.04
C LEU A 105 -23.69 -12.90 -7.69
N VAL A 106 -23.16 -11.69 -7.87
CA VAL A 106 -21.76 -11.36 -7.57
C VAL A 106 -21.70 -10.42 -6.38
N THR A 107 -20.89 -10.80 -5.39
CA THR A 107 -20.48 -9.93 -4.29
C THR A 107 -18.98 -9.65 -4.43
N CYS A 108 -18.53 -8.50 -3.96
CA CYS A 108 -17.09 -8.26 -3.84
C CYS A 108 -16.76 -7.37 -2.66
N ARG A 109 -15.48 -7.40 -2.28
CA ARG A 109 -14.87 -6.60 -1.21
C ARG A 109 -13.45 -6.26 -1.66
N ALA A 110 -13.09 -4.99 -1.54
CA ALA A 110 -11.73 -4.52 -1.78
C ALA A 110 -11.33 -3.57 -0.67
N GLU A 111 -10.13 -3.74 -0.13
CA GLU A 111 -9.66 -3.00 1.03
C GLU A 111 -8.17 -2.72 0.94
N CYS A 112 -7.77 -1.58 1.53
CA CYS A 112 -6.38 -1.34 1.87
C CYS A 112 -6.12 -1.84 3.30
N GLU A 113 -5.23 -2.81 3.44
CA GLU A 113 -4.79 -3.33 4.73
C GLU A 113 -3.82 -2.34 5.38
N GLY A 114 -4.26 -1.68 6.47
CA GLY A 114 -3.45 -0.72 7.21
C GLY A 114 -3.59 0.73 6.76
N CYS A 115 -4.46 1.04 5.80
CA CYS A 115 -4.88 2.42 5.57
C CYS A 115 -5.84 2.85 6.69
N SER A 116 -5.55 3.96 7.36
CA SER A 116 -6.49 4.56 8.30
C SER A 116 -7.73 5.03 7.53
N SER A 117 -8.91 4.54 7.91
CA SER A 117 -10.21 4.80 7.27
C SER A 117 -10.67 6.26 7.26
N THR A 118 -9.82 7.20 7.68
CA THR A 118 -10.06 8.64 7.75
C THR A 118 -10.02 9.36 6.40
N LEU A 119 -9.74 8.66 5.30
CA LEU A 119 -9.69 9.23 3.94
C LEU A 119 -10.90 8.89 3.06
N VAL A 120 -11.99 8.40 3.66
CA VAL A 120 -13.29 8.34 2.99
C VAL A 120 -14.04 9.63 3.35
N VAL A 121 -13.83 10.69 2.56
CA VAL A 121 -14.63 11.92 2.57
C VAL A 121 -15.47 11.95 1.30
#